data_AF-A0A8T4KJ61-F1
#
_entry.id   AF-A0A8T4KJ61-F1
#
_cell.length_a   1.000
_cell.length_b   1.000
_cell.length_c   1.000
_cell.angle_alpha   90.00
_cell.angle_beta   90.00
_cell.angle_gamma   90.00
#
_symmetry.space_group_name_H-M   'P 1'
#
loop_
_entity.id
_entity.type
_entity.pdbx_description
1 polymer ?
#
loop_
_entity_poly.entity_id
_entity_poly.type
_entity_poly.pdbx_seq_one_letter_code
_entity_poly.pdbx_strand_id
1 'polypeptide(L)' 'MQTRQIPTCCGRDMQPNMETPKFVEMNCEVCGDVVYVKKERAEKPQMLDD' A
#
# COMPACT_ATOMS: atom_id res chain seq x y z
N MET A 1 8.42 11.90 -8.44
CA MET A 1 7.03 11.51 -8.14
C MET A 1 7.00 9.99 -8.07
N GLN A 2 7.02 9.41 -6.87
CA GLN A 2 7.02 7.95 -6.71
C GLN A 2 5.61 7.44 -7.01
N THR A 3 5.51 6.63 -8.06
CA THR A 3 4.27 6.00 -8.51
C THR A 3 3.75 5.11 -7.39
N ARG A 4 2.64 5.50 -6.75
CA ARG A 4 1.92 4.62 -5.81
C ARG A 4 1.61 3.34 -6.59
N GLN A 5 2.19 2.19 -6.20
CA GLN A 5 1.86 0.91 -6.81
C GLN A 5 0.44 0.55 -6.40
N ILE A 6 -0.53 0.90 -7.24
CA ILE A 6 -1.94 0.53 -7.04
C ILE A 6 -2.05 -0.92 -7.54
N PRO A 7 -2.41 -1.88 -6.66
CA PRO A 7 -2.58 -3.26 -7.06
C PRO A 7 -3.82 -3.41 -7.93
N THR A 8 -3.76 -4.36 -8.86
CA THR A 8 -4.87 -4.73 -9.73
C THR A 8 -5.55 -5.98 -9.17
N CYS A 9 -6.88 -5.97 -9.06
CA CYS A 9 -7.71 -7.11 -8.67
C CYS A 9 -8.92 -7.23 -9.61
N CYS A 10 -9.28 -8.46 -9.99
CA CYS A 10 -10.35 -8.73 -10.97
C CYS A 10 -10.17 -8.01 -12.32
N GLY A 11 -8.92 -7.74 -12.74
CA GLY A 11 -8.62 -7.02 -13.98
C GLY A 11 -8.89 -5.51 -13.92
N ARG A 12 -9.11 -4.94 -12.73
CA ARG A 12 -9.28 -3.50 -12.49
C ARG A 12 -8.34 -3.03 -11.38
N ASP A 13 -7.97 -1.76 -11.42
CA ASP A 13 -7.20 -1.17 -10.32
C ASP A 13 -8.06 -1.07 -9.07
N MET A 14 -7.50 -1.50 -7.93
CA MET A 14 -8.18 -1.42 -6.65
C MET A 14 -8.32 0.04 -6.21
N GLN A 15 -9.41 0.35 -5.50
CA GLN A 15 -9.67 1.70 -5.00
C GLN A 15 -9.15 1.85 -3.56
N PRO A 16 -8.52 2.99 -3.22
CA PRO A 16 -8.13 3.26 -1.83
C PRO A 16 -9.37 3.51 -0.98
N ASN A 17 -9.55 2.72 0.08
CA ASN A 17 -10.64 2.90 1.04
C ASN A 17 -10.19 3.75 2.24
N MET A 18 -9.03 3.42 2.82
CA MET A 18 -8.49 4.12 3.99
C MET A 18 -6.98 4.32 3.87
N GLU A 19 -6.50 5.53 4.12
CA GLU A 19 -5.08 5.87 4.01
C GLU A 19 -4.49 6.15 5.42
N THR A 20 -3.54 5.32 5.85
CA THR A 20 -2.80 5.51 7.12
C THR A 20 -1.37 6.01 6.85
N PRO A 21 -0.61 6.45 7.86
CA PRO A 21 0.78 6.90 7.67
C PRO A 21 1.71 5.80 7.12
N LYS A 22 1.45 4.52 7.45
CA LYS A 22 2.30 3.38 7.10
C LYS A 22 1.77 2.54 5.94
N PHE A 23 0.45 2.50 5.75
CA PHE A 23 -0.21 1.64 4.77
C PHE A 23 -1.40 2.34 4.11
N VAL A 24 -1.78 1.90 2.91
CA VAL A 24 -3.05 2.23 2.27
C VAL A 24 -3.88 0.96 2.20
N GLU A 25 -5.08 0.99 2.75
CA GLU A 25 -6.08 -0.05 2.54
C GLU A 25 -6.71 0.16 1.15
N MET A 26 -6.65 -0.87 0.32
CA MET A 26 -7.22 -0.90 -1.02
C MET A 26 -8.33 -1.95 -1.06
N ASN A 27 -9.47 -1.62 -1.66
CA ASN A 27 -10.63 -2.48 -1.83
C ASN A 27 -10.87 -2.78 -3.32
N CYS A 28 -11.20 -4.03 -3.65
CA CYS A 28 -11.72 -4.40 -4.95
C CYS A 28 -13.25 -4.34 -4.96
N GLU A 29 -13.83 -3.39 -5.69
CA GLU A 29 -15.29 -3.25 -5.80
C GLU A 29 -15.98 -4.42 -6.54
N VAL A 30 -15.22 -5.32 -7.16
CA VAL A 30 -15.76 -6.46 -7.92
C VAL A 30 -15.99 -7.68 -7.02
N CYS A 31 -14.96 -8.12 -6.29
CA CYS A 31 -15.03 -9.28 -5.41
C CYS A 31 -15.20 -8.92 -3.93
N GLY A 32 -14.98 -7.66 -3.54
CA GLY A 32 -14.98 -7.20 -2.15
C GLY A 32 -13.68 -7.47 -1.39
N ASP A 33 -12.62 -7.94 -2.05
CA ASP A 33 -11.32 -8.19 -1.40
C ASP A 33 -10.67 -6.90 -0.91
N VAL A 34 -9.93 -7.03 0.19
CA VAL A 34 -9.22 -5.92 0.83
C VAL A 34 -7.74 -6.28 1.00
N VAL A 35 -6.85 -5.38 0.58
CA VAL A 35 -5.39 -5.54 0.73
C VAL A 35 -4.75 -4.28 1.29
N TYR A 36 -3.63 -4.43 2.01
CA TYR A 36 -2.90 -3.33 2.62
C TYR A 36 -1.56 -3.12 1.93
N VAL A 37 -1.41 -1.98 1.25
CA VAL A 37 -0.19 -1.60 0.53
C VAL A 37 0.71 -0.78 1.45
N LYS A 38 1.95 -1.23 1.69
CA LYS A 38 2.91 -0.47 2.50
C LYS A 38 3.34 0.80 1.75
N LYS A 39 3.34 1.94 2.44
CA LYS A 39 4.01 3.15 1.97
C LYS A 39 5.48 3.01 2.33
N GLU A 40 6.37 2.94 1.34
CA GLU A 40 7.81 2.58 1.48
C GLU A 40 8.67 3.48 2.40
N ARG A 41 8.12 4.28 3.30
CA ARG A 41 8.90 4.92 4.37
C ARG A 41 9.05 3.99 5.57
N ALA A 42 9.80 2.92 5.39
CA ALA A 42 10.64 2.41 6.46
C ALA A 42 12.05 2.96 6.16
N GLU A 43 12.41 4.07 6.82
CA GLU A 43 13.84 4.40 6.93
C GLU A 43 14.51 3.17 7.53
N LYS A 44 15.42 2.53 6.80
CA LYS A 44 16.18 1.41 7.34
C LYS A 44 16.80 1.90 8.65
N PRO A 45 16.60 1.21 9.79
CA PRO A 45 17.33 1.55 10.99
C PRO A 45 18.82 1.49 10.65
N GLN A 46 19.53 2.60 10.86
CA GLN A 46 20.99 2.62 10.73
C GLN A 46 21.55 1.81 11.90
N MET A 47 22.45 0.88 11.62
CA MET A 47 23.20 0.23 12.69
C MET A 47 24.10 1.31 13.32
N LEU A 48 24.02 1.46 14.64
CA LEU A 48 25.03 2.18 15.40
C LEU A 48 26.24 1.24 15.48
N ASP A 49 27.38 1.66 14.95
CA ASP A 49 28.66 1.00 15.24
C ASP A 49 29.07 1.39 16.68
N ASP A 50 29.44 0.39 17.48
CA ASP A 50 29.86 0.52 18.89
C ASP A 50 31.16 1.33 19.07
#